data_AF-A0A8H8J7H9-F1
#
_entry.id   AF-A0A8H8J7H9-F1
#
_cell.length_a   1.000
_cell.length_b   1.000
_cell.length_c   1.000
_cell.angle_alpha   90.00
_cell.angle_beta   90.00
_cell.angle_gamma   90.00
#
_symmetry.space_group_name_H-M   'P 1'
#
loop_
_entity.id
_entity.type
_entity.pdbx_description
1 polymer ?
#
loop_
_entity_poly.entity_id
_entity_poly.type
_entity_poly.pdbx_seq_one_letter_code
_entity_poly.pdbx_strand_id
1 'polypeptide(L)'
;MEVLTGYLPKLTDSGGTVEVASSSPSDQLYVYNLFFDLGKHADASGTTANFNLDYPGSSVVGGLHLSRDKCFWLFARPTAAIPAHTDTQILVLRNTNHVLVLLPLTTESYLGALRGPVFENEYGSISLNFVKDPKFSGAGRAVAVVARDINTAVKTAVERARSIIGKPTETAQYMHTA
;
A
#
# COMPACT_ATOMS: atom_id res chain seq x y z
N MET A 1 1.04 -9.85 13.98
CA MET A 1 -0.30 -9.25 14.01
C MET A 1 -0.38 -8.08 14.99
N GLU A 2 -0.08 -8.27 16.27
CA GLU A 2 -0.14 -7.22 17.30
C GLU A 2 0.60 -5.93 16.92
N VAL A 3 1.81 -6.05 16.35
CA VAL A 3 2.60 -4.90 15.89
C VAL A 3 1.88 -4.12 14.78
N LEU A 4 1.27 -4.81 13.81
CA LEU A 4 0.55 -4.17 12.70
C LEU A 4 -0.71 -3.45 13.18
N THR A 5 -1.47 -4.06 14.09
CA THR A 5 -2.67 -3.46 14.68
C THR A 5 -2.37 -2.25 15.56
N GLY A 6 -1.15 -2.16 16.12
CA GLY A 6 -0.68 -0.95 16.80
C GLY A 6 -0.57 0.28 15.89
N TYR A 7 -0.43 0.07 14.58
CA TYR A 7 -0.45 1.13 13.56
C TYR A 7 -1.81 1.30 12.90
N LEU A 8 -2.47 0.18 12.56
CA LEU A 8 -3.73 0.15 11.81
C LEU A 8 -4.79 -0.62 12.62
N PRO A 9 -5.36 0.01 13.67
CA PRO A 9 -6.25 -0.69 14.61
C PRO A 9 -7.54 -1.17 13.96
N LYS A 10 -7.98 -0.56 12.86
CA LYS A 10 -9.21 -0.88 12.12
C LYS A 10 -9.00 -1.71 10.86
N LEU A 11 -7.81 -2.28 10.66
CA LEU A 11 -7.47 -3.05 9.45
C LEU A 11 -8.41 -4.24 9.20
N THR A 12 -8.79 -4.98 10.23
CA THR A 12 -9.72 -6.12 10.07
C THR A 12 -11.15 -5.65 9.84
N ASP A 13 -11.54 -4.56 10.50
CA ASP A 13 -12.88 -3.95 10.36
C ASP A 13 -13.08 -3.35 8.97
N SER A 14 -11.99 -2.98 8.29
CA SER A 14 -12.02 -2.46 6.92
C SER A 14 -12.35 -3.51 5.87
N GLY A 15 -12.48 -4.79 6.23
CA GLY A 15 -12.62 -5.90 5.27
C GLY A 15 -11.29 -6.41 4.70
N GLY A 16 -10.15 -5.97 5.24
CA GLY A 16 -8.83 -6.48 4.88
C GLY A 16 -8.51 -7.80 5.57
N THR A 17 -8.03 -8.79 4.82
CA THR A 17 -7.43 -10.00 5.39
C THR A 17 -5.90 -9.87 5.42
N VAL A 18 -5.29 -10.44 6.45
CA VAL A 18 -3.84 -10.31 6.69
C VAL A 18 -3.17 -11.67 6.68
N GLU A 19 -2.11 -11.77 5.91
CA GLU A 19 -1.21 -12.92 5.88
C GLU A 19 0.18 -12.46 6.33
N VAL A 20 0.80 -13.18 7.26
CA VAL A 20 2.20 -12.95 7.63
C VAL A 20 3.09 -13.57 6.57
N ALA A 21 3.80 -12.73 5.79
CA ALA A 21 4.69 -13.20 4.74
C ALA A 21 6.05 -13.63 5.32
N SER A 22 6.58 -12.86 6.27
CA SER A 22 7.78 -13.21 7.03
C SER A 22 7.87 -12.37 8.30
N SER A 23 8.63 -12.85 9.28
CA SER A 23 8.93 -12.09 10.50
C SER A 23 10.29 -12.48 11.05
N SER A 24 11.10 -11.49 11.40
CA SER A 24 12.32 -11.62 12.20
C SER A 24 12.19 -10.74 13.45
N PRO A 25 11.68 -11.28 14.57
CA PRO A 25 11.49 -10.49 15.80
C PRO A 25 12.79 -9.92 16.38
N SER A 26 13.92 -10.61 16.24
CA SER A 26 15.24 -10.12 16.67
C SER A 26 15.62 -8.82 15.94
N ASP A 27 15.34 -8.80 14.63
CA ASP A 27 15.61 -7.65 13.76
C ASP A 27 14.47 -6.63 13.80
N GLN A 28 13.40 -6.93 14.56
CA GLN A 28 12.17 -6.17 14.61
C GLN A 28 11.59 -5.89 13.20
N LEU A 29 11.68 -6.89 12.32
CA LEU A 29 11.21 -6.84 10.95
C LEU A 29 9.98 -7.74 10.79
N TYR A 30 8.88 -7.18 10.30
CA TYR A 30 7.64 -7.91 10.08
C TYR A 30 7.06 -7.54 8.72
N VAL A 31 6.77 -8.55 7.89
CA VAL A 31 6.26 -8.37 6.53
C VAL A 31 4.89 -9.03 6.43
N TYR A 32 3.93 -8.28 5.93
CA TYR A 32 2.53 -8.69 5.81
C TYR A 32 2.05 -8.51 4.37
N ASN A 33 1.30 -9.49 3.86
CA ASN A 33 0.47 -9.32 2.68
C ASN A 33 -0.95 -9.00 3.16
N LEU A 34 -1.54 -7.96 2.59
CA LEU A 34 -2.90 -7.55 2.85
C LEU A 34 -3.74 -7.83 1.60
N PHE A 35 -4.92 -8.42 1.78
CA PHE A 35 -5.85 -8.70 0.69
C PHE A 35 -7.20 -8.05 0.95
N PHE A 36 -7.78 -7.49 -0.10
CA PHE A 36 -9.02 -6.73 -0.05
C PHE A 36 -9.97 -7.26 -1.12
N ASP A 37 -11.13 -7.76 -0.73
CA ASP A 37 -12.12 -8.31 -1.66
C ASP A 37 -12.77 -7.18 -2.48
N LEU A 38 -12.34 -7.04 -3.74
CA LEU A 38 -12.83 -5.97 -4.61
C LEU A 38 -14.26 -6.21 -5.11
N GLY A 39 -14.83 -7.40 -4.94
CA GLY A 39 -16.19 -7.70 -5.37
C GLY A 39 -17.24 -7.14 -4.42
N LYS A 40 -16.97 -7.19 -3.11
CA LYS A 40 -17.94 -6.78 -2.07
C LYS A 40 -17.97 -5.28 -1.79
N HIS A 41 -16.89 -4.58 -2.12
CA HIS A 41 -16.67 -3.18 -1.74
C HIS A 41 -16.61 -2.25 -2.96
N ALA A 42 -16.97 -2.75 -4.14
CA ALA A 42 -17.01 -1.92 -5.34
C ALA A 42 -18.20 -0.94 -5.32
N ASP A 43 -17.99 0.22 -5.94
CA ASP A 43 -19.01 1.20 -6.26
C ASP A 43 -20.11 0.62 -7.17
N ALA A 44 -21.16 1.39 -7.42
CA ALA A 44 -22.31 0.96 -8.22
C ALA A 44 -21.92 0.56 -9.66
N SER A 45 -20.82 1.11 -10.20
CA SER A 45 -20.27 0.73 -11.51
C SER A 45 -19.37 -0.52 -11.44
N GLY A 46 -19.06 -1.04 -10.25
CA GLY A 46 -18.21 -2.20 -10.08
C GLY A 46 -16.73 -1.92 -10.37
N THR A 47 -16.30 -0.66 -10.36
CA THR A 47 -14.99 -0.20 -10.86
C THR A 47 -14.06 0.27 -9.76
N THR A 48 -14.58 0.82 -8.68
CA THR A 48 -13.75 1.37 -7.59
C THR A 48 -14.13 0.72 -6.29
N ALA A 49 -13.18 0.12 -5.58
CA ALA A 49 -13.38 -0.36 -4.22
C ALA A 49 -12.59 0.48 -3.21
N ASN A 50 -13.27 0.91 -2.14
CA ASN A 50 -12.68 1.72 -1.07
C ASN A 50 -12.69 0.93 0.25
N PHE A 51 -11.57 0.96 0.95
CA PHE A 51 -11.38 0.29 2.23
C PHE A 51 -10.83 1.31 3.23
N ASN A 52 -11.67 1.71 4.20
CA ASN A 52 -11.30 2.67 5.22
C ASN A 52 -10.52 1.98 6.34
N LEU A 53 -9.24 2.31 6.47
CA LEU A 53 -8.36 1.85 7.54
C LEU A 53 -8.44 2.73 8.81
N ASP A 54 -9.28 3.77 8.74
CA ASP A 54 -9.54 4.74 9.81
C ASP A 54 -8.26 5.48 10.24
N TYR A 55 -8.27 6.07 11.43
CA TYR A 55 -7.11 6.78 11.98
C TYR A 55 -5.94 5.85 12.34
N PRO A 56 -4.69 6.34 12.22
CA PRO A 56 -3.53 5.66 12.79
C PRO A 56 -3.73 5.34 14.28
N GLY A 57 -3.10 4.26 14.75
CA GLY A 57 -3.08 3.92 16.17
C GLY A 57 -2.48 5.06 17.02
N SER A 58 -2.93 5.17 18.27
CA SER A 58 -2.56 6.27 19.18
C SER A 58 -1.06 6.42 19.46
N SER A 59 -0.27 5.38 19.18
CA SER A 59 1.20 5.42 19.31
C SER A 59 1.92 6.06 18.13
N VAL A 60 1.22 6.31 17.01
CA VAL A 60 1.79 6.93 15.81
C VAL A 60 2.01 8.41 16.07
N VAL A 61 3.25 8.86 15.89
CA VAL A 61 3.69 10.24 16.13
C VAL A 61 3.98 11.02 14.85
N GLY A 62 3.91 10.36 13.70
CA GLY A 62 4.09 11.02 12.42
C GLY A 62 3.78 10.13 11.22
N GLY A 63 3.48 10.78 10.11
CA GLY A 63 3.29 10.17 8.80
C GLY A 63 4.14 10.87 7.73
N LEU A 64 4.59 10.10 6.75
CA LEU A 64 5.18 10.58 5.52
C LEU A 64 4.49 9.89 4.35
N HIS A 65 4.16 10.68 3.33
CA HIS A 65 3.53 10.19 2.12
C HIS A 65 4.49 10.37 0.93
N LEU A 66 4.75 9.26 0.23
CA LEU A 66 5.41 9.28 -1.08
C LEU A 66 4.39 9.13 -2.20
N SER A 67 4.35 10.15 -3.04
CA SER A 67 3.44 10.27 -4.17
C SER A 67 3.98 9.56 -5.42
N ARG A 68 3.10 9.32 -6.40
CA ARG A 68 3.44 8.56 -7.61
C ARG A 68 4.58 9.18 -8.40
N ASP A 69 4.60 10.50 -8.57
CA ASP A 69 5.67 11.26 -9.22
C ASP A 69 7.04 11.02 -8.56
N LYS A 70 7.07 10.76 -7.26
CA LYS A 70 8.29 10.45 -6.50
C LYS A 70 8.69 8.97 -6.56
N CYS A 71 7.76 8.10 -6.97
CA CYS A 71 7.90 6.65 -6.91
C CYS A 71 7.60 5.93 -8.24
N PHE A 72 7.53 6.64 -9.37
CA PHE A 72 7.06 6.08 -10.66
C PHE A 72 7.87 4.86 -11.12
N TRP A 73 9.14 4.77 -10.72
CA TRP A 73 10.06 3.65 -10.98
C TRP A 73 9.69 2.34 -10.25
N LEU A 74 8.71 2.37 -9.34
CA LEU A 74 8.23 1.21 -8.61
C LEU A 74 7.08 0.45 -9.30
N PHE A 75 6.51 0.98 -10.38
CA PHE A 75 5.23 0.50 -10.90
C PHE A 75 5.27 0.12 -12.39
N ALA A 76 4.50 -0.91 -12.74
CA ALA A 76 4.18 -1.25 -14.14
C ALA A 76 3.25 -0.17 -14.74
N ARG A 77 3.29 0.03 -16.07
CA ARG A 77 2.41 0.98 -16.76
C ARG A 77 1.00 0.40 -16.84
N PRO A 78 0.02 0.89 -16.07
CA PRO A 78 -1.32 0.33 -16.04
C PRO A 78 -2.14 0.86 -17.22
N THR A 79 -3.07 0.03 -17.70
CA THR A 79 -4.05 0.41 -18.74
C THR A 79 -5.25 1.17 -18.18
N ALA A 80 -5.48 1.09 -16.86
CA ALA A 80 -6.56 1.76 -16.16
C ALA A 80 -6.26 3.24 -15.88
N ALA A 81 -7.31 4.06 -15.81
CA ALA A 81 -7.21 5.47 -15.44
C ALA A 81 -6.97 5.62 -13.93
N ILE A 82 -6.11 6.56 -13.56
CA ILE A 82 -5.82 6.86 -12.15
C ILE A 82 -7.08 7.44 -11.50
N PRO A 83 -7.47 6.99 -10.30
CA PRO A 83 -8.56 7.64 -9.56
C PRO A 83 -8.26 9.12 -9.29
N ALA A 84 -9.26 9.98 -9.50
CA ALA A 84 -9.14 11.40 -9.19
C ALA A 84 -8.82 11.61 -7.69
N HIS A 85 -7.93 12.54 -7.37
CA HIS A 85 -7.50 12.86 -6.00
C HIS A 85 -6.77 11.72 -5.27
N THR A 86 -6.15 10.80 -6.00
CA THR A 86 -5.24 9.81 -5.42
C THR A 86 -3.79 10.21 -5.62
N ASP A 87 -3.20 10.70 -4.53
CA ASP A 87 -1.86 11.26 -4.56
C ASP A 87 -0.84 10.31 -3.92
N THR A 88 -1.28 9.29 -3.16
CA THR A 88 -0.42 8.39 -2.35
C THR A 88 -0.25 7.00 -2.92
N GLN A 89 1.02 6.59 -3.01
CA GLN A 89 1.41 5.24 -3.41
C GLN A 89 2.19 4.53 -2.30
N ILE A 90 2.88 5.27 -1.44
CA ILE A 90 3.47 4.73 -0.21
C ILE A 90 3.09 5.62 0.96
N LEU A 91 2.53 5.02 2.01
CA LEU A 91 2.32 5.67 3.30
C LEU A 91 3.33 5.10 4.29
N VAL A 92 4.05 5.99 4.95
CA VAL A 92 4.97 5.66 6.03
C VAL A 92 4.37 6.20 7.32
N LEU A 93 4.18 5.36 8.32
CA LEU A 93 3.76 5.75 9.67
C LEU A 93 4.88 5.44 10.64
N ARG A 94 5.14 6.34 11.58
CA ARG A 94 6.21 6.20 12.56
C ARG A 94 5.64 6.23 13.97
N ASN A 95 6.13 5.34 14.82
CA ASN A 95 6.07 5.51 16.27
C ASN A 95 7.48 5.70 16.84
N THR A 96 7.62 5.70 18.16
CA THR A 96 8.92 5.91 18.82
C THR A 96 9.93 4.79 18.56
N ASN A 97 9.47 3.60 18.17
CA ASN A 97 10.26 2.37 18.15
C ASN A 97 10.46 1.81 16.73
N HIS A 98 9.49 2.03 15.84
CA HIS A 98 9.45 1.41 14.52
C HIS A 98 8.85 2.38 13.48
N VAL A 99 8.91 1.91 12.24
CA VAL A 99 8.27 2.51 11.07
C VAL A 99 7.44 1.43 10.39
N LEU A 100 6.17 1.74 10.10
CA LEU A 100 5.32 0.99 9.18
C LEU A 100 5.41 1.64 7.79
N VAL A 101 5.61 0.82 6.76
CA VAL A 101 5.38 1.18 5.37
C VAL A 101 4.17 0.41 4.86
N LEU A 102 3.21 1.11 4.28
CA LEU A 102 2.03 0.57 3.61
C LEU A 102 2.10 0.91 2.12
N LEU A 103 2.06 -0.12 1.28
CA LEU A 103 2.24 -0.04 -0.17
C LEU A 103 1.12 -0.82 -0.88
N PRO A 104 0.03 -0.17 -1.34
CA PRO A 104 -0.91 -0.80 -2.25
C PRO A 104 -0.21 -1.22 -3.54
N LEU A 105 -0.60 -2.37 -4.07
CA LEU A 105 -0.05 -2.89 -5.31
C LEU A 105 -0.85 -2.38 -6.50
N THR A 106 -0.14 -2.14 -7.59
CA THR A 106 -0.73 -1.85 -8.90
C THR A 106 -0.34 -2.97 -9.85
N THR A 107 -1.32 -3.46 -10.61
CA THR A 107 -1.19 -4.56 -11.58
C THR A 107 -1.85 -4.17 -12.89
N GLU A 108 -1.81 -5.04 -13.90
CA GLU A 108 -2.54 -4.82 -15.16
C GLU A 108 -4.07 -4.82 -14.96
N SER A 109 -4.57 -5.48 -13.91
CA SER A 109 -6.01 -5.63 -13.67
C SER A 109 -6.60 -4.62 -12.69
N TYR A 110 -5.75 -3.92 -11.92
CA TYR A 110 -6.20 -2.87 -11.00
C TYR A 110 -5.07 -1.93 -10.57
N LEU A 111 -5.46 -0.72 -10.20
CA LEU A 111 -4.64 0.34 -9.62
C LEU A 111 -4.90 0.43 -8.13
N GLY A 112 -3.87 0.16 -7.34
CA GLY A 112 -3.89 0.43 -5.90
C GLY A 112 -3.43 1.85 -5.60
N ALA A 113 -4.13 2.51 -4.68
CA ALA A 113 -3.81 3.85 -4.22
C ALA A 113 -4.16 3.98 -2.73
N LEU A 114 -3.52 4.96 -2.10
CA LEU A 114 -3.77 5.34 -0.72
C LEU A 114 -4.27 6.78 -0.67
N ARG A 115 -4.99 7.07 0.40
CA ARG A 115 -5.14 8.40 0.97
C ARG A 115 -4.78 8.29 2.45
N GLY A 116 -4.07 9.25 2.98
CA GLY A 116 -3.66 9.26 4.38
C GLY A 116 -3.14 10.64 4.78
N PRO A 117 -2.62 10.77 6.01
CA PRO A 117 -2.03 12.01 6.47
C PRO A 117 -0.82 12.39 5.60
N VAL A 118 -0.76 13.66 5.18
CA VAL A 118 0.25 14.16 4.23
C VAL A 118 1.51 14.64 4.98
N PHE A 119 1.33 15.15 6.20
CA PHE A 119 2.41 15.69 7.03
C PHE A 119 2.47 15.01 8.40
N GLU A 120 3.63 15.10 9.07
CA GLU A 120 3.89 14.47 10.38
C GLU A 120 2.86 14.85 11.47
N ASN A 121 2.26 16.04 11.38
CA ASN A 121 1.29 16.53 12.37
C ASN A 121 -0.18 16.42 11.92
N GLU A 122 -0.46 15.80 10.77
CA GLU A 122 -1.83 15.57 10.32
C GLU A 122 -2.37 14.25 10.86
N TYR A 123 -3.46 14.31 11.62
CA TYR A 123 -4.26 13.13 11.98
C TYR A 123 -5.37 12.95 10.95
N GLY A 124 -5.01 12.38 9.81
CA GLY A 124 -5.95 12.05 8.72
C GLY A 124 -6.37 10.58 8.76
N SER A 125 -7.62 10.30 8.41
CA SER A 125 -8.07 8.93 8.14
C SER A 125 -7.28 8.31 6.99
N ILE A 126 -6.90 7.06 7.11
CA ILE A 126 -6.23 6.30 6.07
C ILE A 126 -7.29 5.52 5.28
N SER A 127 -7.22 5.58 3.95
CA SER A 127 -8.05 4.72 3.09
C SER A 127 -7.24 4.13 1.95
N LEU A 128 -7.54 2.87 1.64
CA LEU A 128 -7.05 2.16 0.46
C LEU A 128 -8.12 2.22 -0.63
N ASN A 129 -7.69 2.56 -1.84
CA ASN A 129 -8.54 2.63 -3.01
C ASN A 129 -7.99 1.70 -4.08
N PHE A 130 -8.88 0.93 -4.70
CA PHE A 130 -8.55 0.06 -5.81
C PHE A 130 -9.48 0.37 -6.98
N VAL A 131 -8.93 0.90 -8.07
CA VAL A 131 -9.64 1.01 -9.36
C VAL A 131 -9.34 -0.22 -10.17
N LYS A 132 -10.34 -1.02 -10.50
CA LYS A 132 -10.17 -2.29 -11.21
C LYS A 132 -10.73 -2.24 -12.62
N ASP A 133 -10.12 -3.02 -13.51
CA ASP A 133 -10.77 -3.39 -14.77
C ASP A 133 -12.13 -4.05 -14.43
N PRO A 134 -13.24 -3.65 -15.09
CA PRO A 134 -14.55 -4.25 -14.87
C PRO A 134 -14.56 -5.78 -14.97
N LYS A 135 -13.67 -6.36 -15.79
CA LYS A 135 -13.53 -7.81 -15.99
C LYS A 135 -12.79 -8.51 -14.86
N PHE A 136 -12.13 -7.77 -13.98
CA PHE A 136 -11.39 -8.33 -12.85
C PHE A 136 -12.30 -8.49 -11.62
N SER A 137 -12.32 -9.70 -11.07
CA SER A 137 -13.09 -10.07 -9.87
C SER A 137 -12.21 -10.59 -8.73
N GLY A 138 -10.92 -10.28 -8.74
CA GLY A 138 -9.97 -10.74 -7.73
C GLY A 138 -9.85 -9.80 -6.53
N ALA A 139 -8.87 -10.09 -5.67
CA ALA A 139 -8.55 -9.26 -4.52
C ALA A 139 -7.51 -8.19 -4.86
N GLY A 140 -7.73 -6.98 -4.36
CA GLY A 140 -6.73 -5.93 -4.27
C GLY A 140 -5.69 -6.34 -3.23
N ARG A 141 -4.44 -5.93 -3.45
CA ARG A 141 -3.34 -6.31 -2.58
C ARG A 141 -2.59 -5.09 -2.09
N ALA A 142 -2.12 -5.14 -0.86
CA ALA A 142 -1.13 -4.22 -0.34
C ALA A 142 -0.05 -4.98 0.43
N VAL A 143 1.12 -4.40 0.53
CA VAL A 143 2.21 -4.87 1.39
C VAL A 143 2.31 -3.93 2.57
N ALA A 144 2.40 -4.50 3.77
CA ALA A 144 2.72 -3.76 4.98
C ALA A 144 4.02 -4.29 5.58
N VAL A 145 4.98 -3.41 5.84
CA VAL A 145 6.26 -3.76 6.48
C VAL A 145 6.49 -2.91 7.69
N VAL A 146 6.75 -3.54 8.83
CA VAL A 146 7.22 -2.86 10.04
C VAL A 146 8.70 -3.16 10.22
N ALA A 147 9.53 -2.13 10.36
CA ALA A 147 10.96 -2.24 10.65
C ALA A 147 11.41 -1.15 11.62
N ARG A 148 12.67 -1.21 12.09
CA ARG A 148 13.23 -0.17 12.97
C ARG A 148 13.41 1.18 12.29
N ASP A 149 13.73 1.16 10.99
CA ASP A 149 14.04 2.35 10.21
C ASP A 149 13.31 2.36 8.86
N ILE A 150 13.17 3.58 8.32
CA ILE A 150 12.43 3.82 7.08
C ILE A 150 13.08 3.16 5.87
N ASN A 151 14.41 3.09 5.80
CA ASN A 151 15.09 2.56 4.62
C ASN A 151 14.87 1.05 4.52
N THR A 152 15.03 0.34 5.63
CA THR A 152 14.74 -1.10 5.72
C THR A 152 13.26 -1.35 5.38
N ALA A 153 12.34 -0.61 6.00
CA ALA A 153 10.90 -0.81 5.76
C ALA A 153 10.52 -0.60 4.28
N VAL A 154 10.98 0.49 3.66
CA VAL A 154 10.66 0.81 2.26
C VAL A 154 11.30 -0.22 1.32
N LYS A 155 12.59 -0.54 1.50
CA LYS A 155 13.29 -1.50 0.65
C LYS A 155 12.61 -2.87 0.69
N THR A 156 12.32 -3.38 1.89
CA THR A 156 11.64 -4.67 2.04
C THR A 156 10.22 -4.63 1.48
N ALA A 157 9.47 -3.54 1.65
CA ALA A 157 8.13 -3.41 1.08
C ALA A 157 8.16 -3.48 -0.46
N VAL A 158 9.12 -2.79 -1.07
CA VAL A 158 9.35 -2.78 -2.52
C VAL A 158 9.77 -4.16 -3.03
N GLU A 159 10.72 -4.80 -2.37
CA GLU A 159 11.18 -6.15 -2.74
C GLU A 159 10.03 -7.17 -2.64
N ARG A 160 9.23 -7.08 -1.57
CA ARG A 160 8.05 -7.92 -1.41
C ARG A 160 7.01 -7.64 -2.47
N ALA A 161 6.70 -6.38 -2.77
CA ALA A 161 5.78 -6.00 -3.84
C ALA A 161 6.22 -6.60 -5.19
N ARG A 162 7.50 -6.47 -5.55
CA ARG A 162 8.09 -7.08 -6.75
C ARG A 162 7.98 -8.60 -6.77
N SER A 163 8.12 -9.27 -5.62
CA SER A 163 7.95 -10.72 -5.54
C SER A 163 6.49 -11.16 -5.79
N ILE A 164 5.51 -10.32 -5.47
CA ILE A 164 4.08 -10.62 -5.64
C ILE A 164 3.61 -10.32 -7.07
N ILE A 165 4.02 -9.19 -7.64
CA ILE A 165 3.57 -8.74 -8.96
C ILE A 165 4.44 -9.27 -10.10
N GLY A 166 5.61 -9.83 -9.80
CA GLY A 166 6.66 -10.12 -10.78
C GLY A 166 7.59 -8.91 -10.98
N LYS A 167 8.81 -9.16 -11.46
CA LYS A 167 9.69 -8.04 -11.87
C LYS A 167 9.10 -7.38 -13.12
N PRO A 168 9.12 -6.04 -13.25
CA PRO A 168 8.89 -5.41 -14.54
C PRO A 168 9.87 -6.02 -15.55
N THR A 169 9.37 -6.57 -16.65
CA THR A 169 10.21 -6.99 -17.76
C THR A 169 10.98 -5.76 -18.25
N GLU A 170 12.31 -5.84 -18.32
CA GLU A 170 13.24 -4.74 -18.66
C GLU A 170 13.08 -4.18 -20.10
N THR A 171 11.93 -4.34 -20.74
CA THR A 171 11.71 -3.91 -22.14
C THR A 171 11.38 -2.42 -22.29
N ALA A 172 11.57 -1.60 -21.26
CA ALA A 172 11.31 -0.16 -21.29
C ALA A 172 12.58 0.70 -21.21
N GLN A 173 13.75 0.19 -21.62
CA GLN A 173 15.00 0.93 -21.61
C GLN A 173 15.36 1.67 -22.92
N TYR A 174 14.55 1.61 -23.98
CA TYR A 174 14.84 2.36 -25.21
C TYR A 174 13.59 2.98 -25.83
N MET A 175 13.17 4.15 -25.33
CA MET A 175 12.53 5.20 -26.15
C MET A 175 12.78 6.58 -25.51
N HIS A 176 14.06 6.92 -25.33
CA HIS A 176 14.50 8.31 -25.35
C HIS A 176 15.66 8.42 -26.36
N THR A 177 15.28 8.37 -27.63
CA THR A 177 15.96 8.98 -28.79
C THR A 177 14.81 9.20 -29.79
N ALA A 178 14.54 10.37 -30.36
CA ALA A 178 15.24 11.65 -30.44
C ALA A 178 14.19 12.78 -30.44
#